data_AF-A0A1C3NUL8-F1
#
_entry.id   AF-A0A1C3NUL8-F1
#
_cell.length_a   1.000
_cell.length_b   1.000
_cell.length_c   1.000
_cell.angle_alpha   90.00
_cell.angle_beta   90.00
_cell.angle_gamma   90.00
#
_symmetry.space_group_name_H-M   'P 1'
#
loop_
_entity.id
_entity.type
_entity.pdbx_description
1 polymer ?
#
loop_
_entity_poly.entity_id
_entity_poly.type
_entity_poly.pdbx_seq_one_letter_code
_entity_poly.pdbx_strand_id
1 'polypeptide(L)' 'MRPGGLILVDNVLQDGKVLDEQSRNANVGAIQAFNEVVAADERVQTVLLAVSDGLTIARKL' A
#
# COMPACT_ATOMS: atom_id res chain seq x y z
N MET A 1 12.24 12.28 2.49
CA MET A 1 11.70 12.17 3.86
C MET A 1 12.86 12.11 4.85
N ARG A 2 12.73 12.75 6.02
CA ARG A 2 13.72 12.58 7.10
C ARG A 2 13.58 11.17 7.70
N PRO A 3 14.67 10.55 8.21
CA PRO A 3 14.55 9.33 9.01
C PRO A 3 13.51 9.48 10.13
N GLY A 4 12.68 8.46 10.32
CA GLY A 4 11.54 8.47 11.23
C GLY A 4 10.26 9.12 10.69
N GLY A 5 10.31 9.80 9.56
CA GLY A 5 9.11 10.39 8.93
C GLY A 5 8.12 9.32 8.46
N LEU A 6 6.83 9.65 8.51
CA LEU A 6 5.74 8.75 8.12
C LEU A 6 5.13 9.15 6.77
N ILE A 7 4.87 8.15 5.94
CA ILE A 7 4.04 8.25 4.74
C ILE A 7 2.78 7.44 5.02
N LEU A 8 1.62 8.06 4.83
CA LEU A 8 0.31 7.43 4.98
C LEU A 8 -0.34 7.35 3.61
N VAL A 9 -0.83 6.17 3.24
CA VAL A 9 -1.50 5.94 1.96
C VAL A 9 -2.84 5.26 2.22
N ASP A 10 -3.92 5.93 1.84
CA ASP A 10 -5.31 5.47 1.97
C ASP A 10 -5.74 4.65 0.74
N ASN A 11 -6.85 3.92 0.86
CA ASN A 11 -7.47 3.10 -0.19
C ASN A 11 -6.59 1.99 -0.75
N VAL A 12 -5.72 1.40 0.07
CA VAL A 12 -4.79 0.35 -0.36
C VAL A 12 -5.46 -1.02 -0.54
N LEU A 13 -6.69 -1.21 -0.05
CA LEU A 13 -7.49 -2.43 -0.29
C LEU A 13 -8.47 -2.26 -1.45
N GLN A 14 -8.83 -1.03 -1.81
CA GLN A 14 -9.66 -0.69 -2.97
C GLN A 14 -10.96 -1.51 -3.07
N ASP A 15 -11.77 -1.51 -2.03
CA ASP A 15 -12.96 -2.33 -1.82
C ASP A 15 -12.71 -3.84 -1.96
N GLY A 16 -11.49 -4.28 -1.66
CA GLY A 16 -11.04 -5.67 -1.83
C GLY A 16 -10.73 -6.07 -3.27
N LYS A 17 -10.84 -5.16 -4.25
CA LYS A 17 -10.57 -5.45 -5.67
C LYS A 17 -9.12 -5.82 -5.93
N VAL A 18 -8.20 -5.43 -5.03
CA VAL A 18 -6.78 -5.81 -5.09
C VAL A 18 -6.56 -7.32 -5.01
N LEU A 19 -7.55 -8.10 -4.61
CA LEU A 19 -7.50 -9.57 -4.60
C LEU A 19 -7.82 -10.21 -5.96
N ASP A 20 -8.33 -9.44 -6.93
CA ASP A 20 -8.61 -9.92 -8.28
C ASP A 20 -7.33 -9.90 -9.14
N GLU A 21 -6.65 -11.04 -9.23
CA GLU A 21 -5.44 -11.23 -10.03
C GLU A 21 -5.68 -11.08 -11.55
N GLN A 22 -6.94 -11.16 -12.00
CA GLN A 22 -7.31 -11.06 -13.41
C GLN A 22 -7.88 -9.70 -13.79
N SER A 23 -7.85 -8.75 -12.85
CA SER A 23 -8.42 -7.42 -13.06
C SER A 23 -7.75 -6.71 -14.24
N ARG A 24 -8.55 -6.24 -15.19
CA ARG A 24 -8.08 -5.39 -16.30
C ARG A 24 -8.20 -3.90 -15.99
N ASN A 25 -8.61 -3.56 -14.77
CA ASN A 25 -8.73 -2.18 -14.33
C ASN A 25 -7.35 -1.64 -13.97
N ALA A 26 -6.88 -0.63 -14.72
CA ALA A 26 -5.57 -0.02 -14.50
C ALA A 26 -5.39 0.52 -13.08
N ASN A 27 -6.46 1.00 -12.44
CA ASN A 27 -6.39 1.47 -11.06
C ASN A 27 -6.19 0.32 -10.07
N VAL A 28 -6.75 -0.86 -10.35
CA VAL A 28 -6.54 -2.05 -9.49
C VAL A 28 -5.12 -2.53 -9.62
N GLY A 29 -4.62 -2.67 -10.85
CA GLY A 29 -3.23 -3.04 -11.10
C GLY A 29 -2.22 -2.07 -10.49
N ALA A 30 -2.50 -0.76 -10.51
CA ALA A 30 -1.63 0.23 -9.89
C ALA A 30 -1.54 0.08 -8.36
N ILE A 31 -2.67 -0.19 -7.68
CA ILE A 31 -2.67 -0.40 -6.22
C ILE A 31 -2.03 -1.74 -5.85
N GLN A 32 -2.27 -2.80 -6.62
CA GLN A 32 -1.58 -4.09 -6.46
C GLN A 32 -0.06 -3.92 -6.54
N ALA A 33 0.44 -3.29 -7.62
CA ALA A 33 1.87 -3.02 -7.79
C ALA A 33 2.45 -2.14 -6.67
N PHE A 34 1.70 -1.12 -6.23
CA PHE A 34 2.10 -0.30 -5.09
C PHE A 34 2.26 -1.13 -3.80
N ASN A 35 1.28 -1.99 -3.50
CA ASN A 35 1.28 -2.83 -2.31
C ASN A 35 2.46 -3.82 -2.32
N GLU A 36 2.76 -4.41 -3.47
CA GLU A 36 3.94 -5.29 -3.64
C GLU A 36 5.24 -4.53 -3.38
N VAL A 37 5.41 -3.36 -3.97
CA VAL A 37 6.62 -2.54 -3.80
C VAL A 37 6.80 -2.12 -2.34
N VAL A 38 5.77 -1.58 -1.69
CA VAL A 38 5.89 -1.06 -0.32
C VAL A 38 6.08 -2.17 0.72
N ALA A 39 5.60 -3.38 0.44
CA ALA A 39 5.82 -4.55 1.30
C ALA A 39 7.27 -5.06 1.22
N ALA A 40 7.93 -4.90 0.07
CA ALA A 40 9.30 -5.35 -0.17
C ALA A 40 10.37 -4.25 0.01
N ASP A 41 9.98 -2.98 0.19
CA ASP A 41 10.92 -1.85 0.23
C ASP A 41 11.66 -1.74 1.58
N GLU A 42 12.92 -2.19 1.60
CA GLU A 42 13.81 -2.16 2.78
C GLU A 42 14.15 -0.75 3.29
N ARG A 43 13.84 0.31 2.53
CA ARG A 43 14.12 1.71 2.96
C ARG A 43 13.10 2.22 3.97
N VAL A 44 11.99 1.49 4.15
CA VAL A 44 10.89 1.82 5.05
C VAL A 44 10.50 0.61 5.90
N GLN A 45 9.93 0.87 7.06
CA GLN A 45 9.21 -0.14 7.83
C GLN A 45 7.71 0.09 7.65
N THR A 46 7.01 -0.93 7.16
CA THR A 46 5.62 -0.81 6.72
C THR A 46 4.67 -1.60 7.62
N VAL A 47 3.48 -1.06 7.87
CA VAL A 47 2.32 -1.78 8.43
C VAL A 47 1.06 -1.42 7.64
N LEU A 48 0.20 -2.39 7.38
CA LEU A 48 -1.14 -2.18 6.86
C LEU A 48 -2.15 -2.30 8.00
N LEU A 49 -3.01 -1.30 8.15
CA LEU A 49 -4.13 -1.31 9.08
C LEU A 49 -5.43 -1.55 8.31
N ALA A 50 -6.20 -2.56 8.73
CA ALA A 50 -7.53 -2.86 8.20
C ALA A 50 -8.59 -1.90 8.76
N VAL A 51 -8.38 -0.61 8.57
CA VAL A 51 -9.31 0.47 8.90
C VAL A 51 -9.77 1.14 7.61
N SER A 52 -11.05 1.51 7.53
CA SER A 52 -11.64 2.03 6.28
C SER A 52 -11.39 1.06 5.11
N ASP A 53 -10.94 1.58 3.97
CA ASP A 53 -10.54 0.84 2.78
C ASP A 53 -9.03 0.50 2.76
N GLY A 54 -8.45 0.36 3.95
CA GLY A 54 -7.03 0.07 4.17
C GLY A 54 -6.17 1.32 4.25
N LEU A 55 -5.30 1.35 5.27
CA LEU A 55 -4.31 2.41 5.46
C LEU A 55 -2.91 1.78 5.60
N THR A 56 -2.04 2.06 4.64
CA THR A 56 -0.61 1.72 4.75
C THR A 56 0.12 2.86 5.46
N ILE A 57 0.88 2.51 6.51
CA ILE A 57 1.80 3.41 7.20
C ILE A 57 3.22 2.91 6.93
N ALA A 58 4.01 3.73 6.24
CA ALA A 58 5.43 3.47 5.96
C ALA A 58 6.31 4.48 6.69
N ARG A 59 7.13 4.00 7.62
CA ARG A 59 8.11 4.81 8.35
C ARG A 59 9.46 4.75 7.65
N LYS A 60 10.02 5.90 7.25
CA LYS A 60 11.38 5.98 6.71
C LYS A 60 12.38 5.53 7.77
N LEU A 61 13.21 4.54 7.43
CA LEU A 61 14.38 4.13 8.21
C LEU A 61 15.53 5.12 8.03
#